data_AF-A0A932PBM1-F1
#
_entry.id   AF-A0A932PBM1-F1
#
_cell.length_a   1.000
_cell.length_b   1.000
_cell.length_c   1.000
_cell.angle_alpha   90.00
_cell.angle_beta   90.00
_cell.angle_gamma   90.00
#
_symmetry.space_group_name_H-M   'P 1'
#
loop_
_entity.id
_entity.type
_entity.pdbx_description
1 polymer ?
#
loop_
_entity_poly.entity_id
_entity_poly.type
_entity_poly.pdbx_seq_one_letter_code
_entity_poly.pdbx_strand_id
1 'polypeptide(L)'
;MQFHGSPPRRGAENSTWFAYSLAYALLEGSAEVLEVPSTDLSVTVKQSEAGAEIPQIILYDNVPGGAGLVARLEEEGVFRQCLQEAQRRVSGICGCGENTSCNGCLRSYTNQFAHALLTRGPVEKYLDDALSRWV
;
A
#
# COMPACT_ATOMS: atom_id res chain seq x y z
N MET A 1 10.17 8.88 6.40
CA MET A 1 9.59 10.00 5.63
C MET A 1 8.06 9.97 5.80
N GLN A 2 7.41 11.03 6.28
CA GLN A 2 5.94 11.06 6.46
C GLN A 2 5.29 11.66 5.20
N PHE A 3 4.40 10.90 4.57
CA PHE A 3 3.62 11.37 3.43
C PHE A 3 2.38 12.14 3.91
N HIS A 4 2.11 13.32 3.34
CA HIS A 4 0.92 14.12 3.62
C HIS A 4 -0.02 14.10 2.40
N GLY A 5 -0.70 12.96 2.20
CA GLY A 5 -1.83 12.87 1.29
C GLY A 5 -3.14 12.87 2.09
N SER A 6 -4.03 13.82 1.82
CA SER A 6 -5.37 13.80 2.40
C SER A 6 -6.23 12.79 1.63
N PRO A 7 -6.72 11.72 2.27
CA PRO A 7 -7.62 10.76 1.66
C PRO A 7 -9.00 11.41 1.43
N PRO A 8 -9.86 10.80 0.60
CA PRO A 8 -11.27 11.17 0.58
C PRO A 8 -11.87 11.05 1.99
N ARG A 9 -12.56 12.11 2.47
CA ARG A 9 -13.20 12.15 3.79
C ARG A 9 -14.15 10.96 3.98
N ARG A 10 -13.75 9.99 4.82
CA ARG A 10 -14.52 8.77 5.12
C ARG A 10 -14.50 8.50 6.63
N GLY A 11 -15.54 7.86 7.16
CA GLY A 11 -15.59 7.45 8.58
C GLY A 11 -14.41 6.56 8.99
N ALA A 12 -14.11 6.49 10.29
CA ALA A 12 -12.89 5.86 10.82
C ALA A 12 -12.67 4.39 10.38
N GLU A 13 -13.74 3.59 10.31
CA GLU A 13 -13.69 2.20 9.81
C GLU A 13 -13.30 2.15 8.33
N ASN A 14 -13.92 3.00 7.50
CA ASN A 14 -13.63 3.10 6.08
C ASN A 14 -12.21 3.62 5.82
N SER A 15 -11.68 4.48 6.68
CA SER A 15 -10.28 4.95 6.61
C SER A 15 -9.28 3.82 6.95
N THR A 16 -9.64 2.95 7.89
CA THR A 16 -8.81 1.79 8.27
C THR A 16 -8.68 0.79 7.13
N TRP A 17 -9.78 0.39 6.51
CA TRP A 17 -9.73 -0.57 5.39
C TRP A 17 -9.13 0.03 4.12
N PHE A 18 -9.28 1.33 3.92
CA PHE A 18 -8.52 2.04 2.92
C PHE A 18 -7.01 1.95 3.19
N ALA A 19 -6.57 2.22 4.42
CA ALA A 19 -5.16 2.13 4.80
C ALA A 19 -4.60 0.71 4.61
N TYR A 20 -5.35 -0.34 4.96
CA TYR A 20 -4.95 -1.71 4.65
C TYR A 20 -4.86 -1.97 3.15
N SER A 21 -5.83 -1.50 2.36
CA SER A 21 -5.80 -1.65 0.90
C SER A 21 -4.58 -0.96 0.29
N LEU A 22 -4.27 0.27 0.74
CA LEU A 22 -3.08 0.99 0.32
C LEU A 22 -1.79 0.28 0.79
N ALA A 23 -1.75 -0.19 2.04
CA ALA A 23 -0.59 -0.88 2.60
C ALA A 23 -0.25 -2.15 1.82
N TYR A 24 -1.24 -2.96 1.43
CA TYR A 24 -1.00 -4.16 0.63
C TYR A 24 -0.58 -3.85 -0.81
N ALA A 25 -1.09 -2.77 -1.41
CA ALA A 25 -0.60 -2.32 -2.71
C ALA A 25 0.88 -1.90 -2.63
N LEU A 26 1.24 -1.12 -1.61
CA LEU A 26 2.61 -0.67 -1.37
C LEU A 26 3.55 -1.84 -1.06
N LEU A 27 3.13 -2.80 -0.24
CA LEU A 27 3.90 -3.99 0.08
C LEU A 27 4.28 -4.75 -1.18
N GLU A 28 3.28 -5.09 -1.99
CA GLU A 28 3.47 -5.88 -3.21
C GLU A 28 4.25 -5.11 -4.28
N GLY A 29 3.96 -3.82 -4.46
CA GLY A 29 4.71 -2.97 -5.38
C GLY A 29 6.18 -2.78 -4.96
N SER A 30 6.44 -2.66 -3.67
CA SER A 30 7.82 -2.56 -3.15
C SER A 30 8.57 -3.87 -3.29
N ALA A 31 7.93 -5.01 -3.02
CA ALA A 31 8.54 -6.32 -3.19
C ALA A 31 9.00 -6.55 -4.65
N GLU A 32 8.15 -6.18 -5.61
CA GLU A 32 8.45 -6.28 -7.04
C GLU A 32 9.66 -5.40 -7.42
N VAL A 33 9.66 -4.11 -7.04
CA VAL A 33 10.73 -3.17 -7.39
C VAL A 33 12.05 -3.49 -6.68
N LEU A 34 11.99 -3.96 -5.44
CA LEU A 34 13.18 -4.36 -4.70
C LEU A 34 13.72 -5.73 -5.12
N GLU A 35 12.98 -6.45 -5.96
CA GLU A 35 13.27 -7.80 -6.45
C GLU A 35 13.42 -8.82 -5.31
N VAL A 36 12.51 -8.75 -4.33
CA VAL A 36 12.50 -9.62 -3.15
C VAL A 36 11.19 -10.38 -3.01
N PRO A 37 11.18 -11.54 -2.34
CA PRO A 37 9.93 -12.20 -1.96
C PRO A 37 9.04 -11.25 -1.15
N SER A 38 7.73 -11.20 -1.45
CA SER A 38 6.80 -10.37 -0.68
C SER A 38 6.70 -10.79 0.80
N THR A 39 7.16 -12.00 1.13
CA THR A 39 7.29 -12.49 2.52
C THR A 39 8.42 -11.85 3.29
N ASP A 40 9.40 -11.25 2.61
CA ASP A 40 10.57 -10.60 3.22
C ASP A 40 10.29 -9.14 3.59
N LEU A 41 9.12 -8.64 3.19
CA LEU A 41 8.57 -7.37 3.61
C LEU A 41 7.27 -7.62 4.39
N SER A 42 6.92 -6.71 5.31
CA SER A 42 5.62 -6.74 5.97
C SER A 42 5.14 -5.32 6.26
N VAL A 43 3.82 -5.18 6.37
CA VAL A 43 3.16 -3.90 6.66
C VAL A 43 2.28 -4.01 7.90
N THR A 44 2.23 -2.92 8.65
CA THR A 44 1.26 -2.74 9.73
C THR A 44 0.57 -1.38 9.62
N VAL A 45 -0.71 -1.35 10.00
CA VAL A 45 -1.53 -0.14 10.00
C VAL A 45 -1.79 0.24 11.45
N LYS A 46 -1.16 1.33 11.91
CA LYS A 46 -1.34 1.85 13.28
C LYS A 46 -2.65 2.63 13.35
N GLN A 47 -3.47 2.38 14.36
CA GLN A 47 -4.70 3.14 14.57
C GLN A 47 -4.43 4.65 14.54
N SER A 48 -5.29 5.39 13.85
CA SER A 48 -5.20 6.85 13.76
C SER A 48 -5.20 7.48 15.14
N GLU A 49 -4.22 8.32 15.42
CA GLU A 49 -4.28 9.24 16.54
C GLU A 49 -5.35 10.32 16.26
N ALA A 50 -5.89 10.91 17.32
CA ALA A 50 -6.95 11.91 17.20
C ALA A 50 -6.50 13.06 16.28
N GLY A 51 -7.13 13.18 15.10
CA GLY A 51 -6.84 14.22 14.10
C GLY A 51 -6.18 13.74 12.80
N ALA A 52 -5.73 12.49 12.69
CA ALA A 52 -5.18 11.94 11.44
C ALA A 52 -6.30 11.40 10.51
N GLU A 53 -6.31 11.87 9.25
CA GLU A 53 -7.30 11.42 8.26
C GLU A 53 -7.07 9.96 7.79
N ILE A 54 -5.81 9.50 7.73
CA ILE A 54 -5.43 8.10 7.43
C ILE A 54 -4.60 7.54 8.61
N PRO A 55 -4.85 6.29 9.01
CA PRO A 55 -3.92 5.50 9.81
C PRO A 55 -2.49 5.52 9.26
N GLN A 56 -1.49 5.49 10.15
CA GLN A 56 -0.10 5.39 9.71
C GLN A 56 0.19 4.00 9.16
N ILE A 57 0.76 3.94 7.96
CA ILE A 57 1.24 2.70 7.33
C ILE A 57 2.74 2.60 7.57
N ILE A 58 3.17 1.47 8.14
CA ILE A 58 4.58 1.19 8.42
C ILE A 58 4.97 -0.05 7.62
N LEU A 59 5.98 0.08 6.76
CA LEU A 59 6.61 -1.01 6.02
C LEU A 59 7.94 -1.34 6.68
N TYR A 60 8.22 -2.62 6.89
CA TYR A 60 9.43 -3.10 7.57
C TYR A 60 9.92 -4.43 6.99
N ASP A 61 11.21 -4.72 7.21
CA ASP A 61 11.84 -5.98 6.83
C ASP A 61 11.29 -7.13 7.68
N ASN A 62 10.83 -8.20 7.04
CA ASN A 62 10.32 -9.41 7.69
C ASN A 62 11.32 -10.57 7.59
N VAL A 63 12.60 -10.28 7.83
CA VAL A 63 13.69 -11.27 7.82
C VAL A 63 14.49 -11.24 9.12
N PRO A 64 15.00 -12.39 9.62
CA PRO A 64 15.80 -12.44 10.83
C PRO A 64 17.05 -11.55 10.71
N GLY A 65 17.22 -10.60 11.63
CA GLY A 65 18.35 -9.68 11.66
C GLY A 65 18.20 -8.40 10.83
N GLY A 66 17.15 -8.28 10.01
CA GLY A 66 16.94 -7.15 9.09
C GLY A 66 17.93 -7.14 7.93
N ALA A 67 17.43 -7.14 6.69
CA ALA A 67 18.27 -7.15 5.49
C ALA A 67 18.57 -5.74 4.96
N GLY A 68 17.97 -4.70 5.55
CA GLY A 68 18.04 -3.33 5.06
C GLY A 68 17.24 -3.13 3.77
N LEU A 69 16.21 -3.94 3.51
CA LEU A 69 15.41 -3.82 2.28
C LEU A 69 14.62 -2.52 2.27
N VAL A 70 13.99 -2.18 3.39
CA VAL A 70 13.27 -0.92 3.56
C VAL A 70 14.20 0.30 3.53
N ALA A 71 15.48 0.16 3.87
CA ALA A 71 16.43 1.27 3.77
C ALA A 71 16.64 1.72 2.31
N ARG A 72 16.46 0.83 1.32
CA ARG A 72 16.50 1.18 -0.11
C ARG A 72 15.35 2.12 -0.51
N LEU A 73 14.24 2.10 0.22
CA LEU A 73 13.09 2.99 0.00
C LEU A 73 13.35 4.42 0.48
N GLU A 74 14.48 4.69 1.14
CA GLU A 74 14.90 6.07 1.45
C GLU A 74 15.39 6.80 0.19
N GLU A 75 15.78 6.07 -0.86
CA GLU A 75 16.09 6.65 -2.16
C GLU A 75 14.79 7.06 -2.87
N GLU A 76 14.65 8.35 -3.13
CA GLU A 76 13.42 8.93 -3.70
C GLU A 76 13.01 8.27 -5.03
N GLY A 77 13.99 7.96 -5.89
CA GLY A 77 13.75 7.29 -7.16
C GLY A 77 13.18 5.88 -6.99
N VAL A 78 13.73 5.10 -6.05
CA VAL A 78 13.27 3.74 -5.74
C VAL A 78 11.87 3.80 -5.14
N PHE A 79 11.62 4.71 -4.21
CA PHE A 79 10.30 4.84 -3.59
C PHE A 79 9.24 5.27 -4.61
N ARG A 80 9.57 6.19 -5.52
CA ARG A 80 8.68 6.56 -6.62
C ARG A 80 8.36 5.37 -7.53
N GLN A 81 9.35 4.54 -7.86
CA GLN A 81 9.12 3.31 -8.62
C GLN A 81 8.18 2.35 -7.87
N CYS A 82 8.34 2.21 -6.55
CA CYS A 82 7.45 1.38 -5.73
C CYS A 82 6.00 1.88 -5.78
N LEU A 83 5.78 3.20 -5.77
CA LEU A 83 4.45 3.80 -5.92
C LEU A 83 3.86 3.56 -7.30
N GLN A 84 4.68 3.68 -8.35
CA GLN A 84 4.26 3.41 -9.74
C GLN A 84 3.84 1.94 -9.91
N GLU A 85 4.61 1.00 -9.33
CA GLU A 85 4.29 -0.42 -9.42
C GLU A 85 3.06 -0.78 -8.56
N ALA A 86 2.92 -0.18 -7.38
CA ALA A 86 1.71 -0.30 -6.58
C ALA A 86 0.47 0.20 -7.35
N GLN A 87 0.57 1.35 -8.03
CA GLN A 87 -0.48 1.92 -8.87
C GLN A 87 -0.83 0.96 -10.00
N ARG A 88 0.18 0.44 -10.71
CA ARG A 88 0.01 -0.47 -11.84
C ARG A 88 -0.74 -1.73 -11.43
N ARG A 89 -0.45 -2.31 -10.26
CA ARG A 89 -1.19 -3.48 -9.72
C ARG A 89 -2.67 -3.19 -9.48
N VAL A 90 -3.01 -1.99 -8.99
CA VAL A 90 -4.40 -1.63 -8.66
C VAL A 90 -5.19 -1.01 -9.82
N SER A 91 -4.53 -0.73 -10.95
CA SER A 91 -5.11 -0.17 -12.20
C SER A 91 -6.28 -0.96 -12.81
N GLY A 92 -6.51 -2.18 -12.34
CA GLY A 92 -7.53 -3.07 -12.89
C GLY A 92 -7.07 -3.93 -14.06
N ILE A 93 -5.76 -3.97 -14.36
CA ILE A 93 -5.17 -4.91 -15.34
C ILE A 93 -5.53 -6.39 -15.05
N CYS A 94 -5.81 -6.72 -13.79
CA CYS A 94 -6.29 -8.04 -13.36
C CYS A 94 -7.77 -8.34 -13.69
N GLY A 95 -8.54 -7.36 -14.16
CA GLY A 95 -9.94 -7.51 -14.56
C GLY A 95 -10.98 -7.50 -13.42
N CYS A 96 -10.59 -7.36 -12.15
CA CYS A 96 -11.57 -7.27 -11.04
C CYS A 96 -12.19 -5.87 -10.93
N GLY A 97 -13.40 -5.77 -10.35
CA GLY A 97 -14.11 -4.49 -10.22
C GLY A 97 -13.47 -3.53 -9.21
N GLU A 98 -13.70 -2.21 -9.38
CA GLU A 98 -13.12 -1.16 -8.53
C GLU A 98 -13.42 -1.34 -7.04
N ASN A 99 -14.63 -1.77 -6.69
CA ASN A 99 -15.06 -1.99 -5.29
C ASN A 99 -14.73 -3.39 -4.78
N THR A 100 -13.79 -4.09 -5.43
CA THR A 100 -13.38 -5.46 -5.07
C THR A 100 -11.86 -5.58 -5.05
N SER A 101 -11.38 -6.78 -4.74
CA SER A 101 -9.96 -7.13 -4.74
C SER A 101 -9.77 -8.58 -5.20
N CYS A 102 -8.58 -8.89 -5.72
CA CYS A 102 -8.18 -10.23 -6.13
C CYS A 102 -6.69 -10.46 -5.87
N ASN A 103 -6.20 -11.67 -6.11
CA ASN A 103 -4.78 -12.01 -5.95
C ASN A 103 -3.85 -11.26 -6.92
N GLY A 104 -4.39 -10.72 -8.02
CA GLY A 104 -3.63 -9.91 -8.98
C GLY A 104 -3.50 -8.44 -8.60
N CYS A 105 -4.12 -7.98 -7.50
CA CYS A 105 -4.00 -6.58 -7.06
C CYS A 105 -3.64 -6.42 -5.59
N LEU A 106 -4.49 -6.90 -4.67
CA LEU A 106 -4.36 -6.61 -3.22
C LEU A 106 -4.30 -7.86 -2.34
N ARG A 107 -4.82 -9.01 -2.81
CA ARG A 107 -4.96 -10.20 -1.96
C ARG A 107 -3.70 -11.05 -2.00
N SER A 108 -3.33 -11.55 -0.85
CA SER A 108 -2.31 -12.57 -0.64
C SER A 108 -2.81 -13.59 0.37
N TYR A 109 -2.06 -14.69 0.54
CA TYR A 109 -2.37 -15.67 1.58
C TYR A 109 -2.29 -15.06 2.98
N THR A 110 -1.39 -14.11 3.21
CA THR A 110 -1.10 -13.52 4.52
C THR A 110 -2.16 -12.51 4.98
N ASN A 111 -2.99 -12.01 4.07
CA ASN A 111 -4.02 -11.01 4.38
C ASN A 111 -5.47 -11.52 4.22
N GLN A 112 -5.70 -12.83 4.29
CA GLN A 112 -7.04 -13.44 4.16
C GLN A 112 -8.10 -12.82 5.07
N PHE A 113 -7.72 -12.43 6.29
CA PHE A 113 -8.63 -11.78 7.24
C PHE A 113 -9.23 -10.46 6.71
N ALA A 114 -8.55 -9.79 5.77
CA ALA A 114 -8.96 -8.51 5.19
C ALA A 114 -9.70 -8.65 3.85
N HIS A 115 -9.68 -9.81 3.19
CA HIS A 115 -10.13 -9.98 1.79
C HIS A 115 -11.51 -9.42 1.47
N ALA A 116 -12.45 -9.51 2.41
CA ALA A 116 -13.82 -9.02 2.26
C ALA A 116 -13.93 -7.48 2.23
N LEU A 117 -12.91 -6.78 2.74
CA LEU A 117 -12.92 -5.34 3.01
C LEU A 117 -11.91 -4.58 2.12
N LEU A 118 -11.03 -5.29 1.42
CA LEU A 118 -10.06 -4.71 0.49
C LEU A 118 -10.72 -4.26 -0.82
N THR A 119 -10.49 -3.01 -1.21
CA THR A 119 -11.01 -2.41 -2.45
C THR A 119 -9.90 -1.70 -3.22
N ARG A 120 -9.77 -1.99 -4.53
CA ARG A 120 -8.68 -1.44 -5.35
C ARG A 120 -8.91 -0.01 -5.84
N GLY A 121 -10.14 0.34 -6.20
CA GLY A 121 -10.45 1.60 -6.88
C GLY A 121 -10.12 2.87 -6.06
N PRO A 122 -10.42 2.91 -4.74
CA PRO A 122 -9.98 4.03 -3.92
C PRO A 122 -8.45 4.17 -3.84
N VAL A 123 -7.72 3.05 -3.83
CA VAL A 123 -6.25 3.03 -3.75
C VAL A 123 -5.65 3.52 -5.06
N GLU A 124 -6.16 3.05 -6.19
CA GLU A 124 -5.78 3.51 -7.53
C GLU A 124 -5.88 5.04 -7.64
N LYS A 125 -7.04 5.62 -7.30
CA LYS A 125 -7.27 7.07 -7.34
C LYS A 125 -6.33 7.85 -6.42
N TYR A 126 -6.00 7.30 -5.25
CA TYR A 126 -5.07 7.92 -4.32
C TYR A 126 -3.63 7.90 -4.84
N LEU A 127 -3.19 6.77 -5.41
CA LEU A 127 -1.85 6.64 -5.97
C LEU A 127 -1.66 7.50 -7.22
N ASP A 128 -2.68 7.62 -8.07
CA ASP A 128 -2.68 8.55 -9.21
C ASP A 128 -2.48 10.00 -8.76
N ASP A 129 -3.27 10.46 -7.79
CA ASP A 129 -3.15 11.81 -7.24
C ASP A 129 -1.77 12.03 -6.61
N ALA A 130 -1.27 11.06 -5.82
CA ALA A 130 0.05 11.14 -5.19
C ALA A 130 1.18 11.22 -6.24
N LEU A 131 1.14 10.39 -7.28
CA LEU A 131 2.15 10.39 -8.35
C LEU A 131 2.08 11.66 -9.20
N SER A 132 0.89 12.23 -9.42
CA SER A 132 0.73 13.49 -10.17
C SER A 132 1.35 14.70 -9.48
N ARG A 133 1.44 14.68 -8.14
CA ARG A 133 2.05 15.72 -7.32
C ARG A 133 3.55 15.53 -7.12
N TRP A 134 4.08 14.39 -7.56
CA TRP A 134 5.49 14.05 -7.50
C TRP A 134 6.24 14.69 -8.69
N VAL A 135 6.45 16.01 -8.57
CA VAL A 135 7.24 16.83 -9.50
C VAL A 135 8.72 16.67 -9.22
#